data_AF-A0A940M0M4-F1
#
_entry.id   AF-A0A940M0M4-F1
#
_cell.length_a   1.000
_cell.length_b   1.000
_cell.length_c   1.000
_cell.angle_alpha   90.00
_cell.angle_beta   90.00
_cell.angle_gamma   90.00
#
_symmetry.space_group_name_H-M   'P 1'
#
loop_
_entity.id
_entity.type
_entity.pdbx_description
1 polymer ?
#
loop_
_entity_poly.entity_id
_entity_poly.type
_entity_poly.pdbx_seq_one_letter_code
_entity_poly.pdbx_strand_id
1 'polypeptide(L)'
;MQEGPNPYQAPAAAVPVPQPLPPRVQPAAAATTHALFAPPALKLALMTFGTLGLYVVYWFYRNWKTIREVEGSEVWPFWRAVFSPIWSYSCFRSMAGIAEGRRRELAFSPGMLALAYFLLNLSARLPEPWWIFCFFIFVPLLPVNSLARQYNQAEGVGDEAAERYSALNLLAIIIIGGLVALGFLGVLLGH
;
A
#
# COMPACT_ATOMS: atom_id res chain seq x y z
N MET A 1 50.93 48.98 58.78
CA MET A 1 51.28 47.83 57.92
C MET A 1 50.37 47.92 56.70
N GLN A 2 50.90 48.37 55.55
CA GLN A 2 50.14 48.54 54.30
C GLN A 2 50.44 47.32 53.42
N GLU A 3 49.42 46.51 53.11
CA GLU A 3 49.54 45.38 52.17
C GLU A 3 49.75 45.92 50.75
N GLY A 4 50.84 45.51 50.10
CA GLY A 4 51.18 45.91 48.74
C GLY A 4 50.22 45.31 47.70
N PRO A 5 50.13 45.89 46.49
CA PRO A 5 49.25 45.40 45.43
C PRO A 5 49.58 43.95 45.07
N ASN A 6 48.58 43.06 45.16
CA ASN A 6 48.74 41.63 44.90
C ASN A 6 49.06 41.39 43.39
N PRO A 7 50.26 40.92 43.03
CA PRO A 7 50.69 40.77 41.64
C PRO A 7 50.05 39.58 40.91
N TYR A 8 49.19 38.78 41.57
CA TYR A 8 48.52 37.60 41.01
C TYR A 8 47.02 37.79 40.75
N GLN A 9 46.52 39.03 40.63
CA GLN A 9 45.16 39.25 40.16
C GLN A 9 45.04 38.82 38.68
N ALA A 10 44.41 37.67 38.45
CA ALA A 10 44.05 37.21 37.11
C ALA A 10 43.08 38.23 36.46
N PRO A 11 43.25 38.55 35.16
CA PRO A 11 42.30 39.41 34.46
C PRO A 11 40.91 38.79 34.57
N ALA A 12 39.92 39.61 34.95
CA ALA A 12 38.52 39.20 34.97
C ALA A 12 38.04 38.95 33.53
N ALA A 13 38.40 37.79 32.97
CA ALA A 13 37.81 37.30 31.75
C ALA A 13 36.33 37.04 32.06
N ALA A 14 35.46 37.88 31.50
CA ALA A 14 34.03 37.67 31.56
C ALA A 14 33.73 36.27 31.00
N VAL A 15 33.38 35.33 31.86
CA VAL A 15 32.93 34.00 31.45
C VAL A 15 31.67 34.22 30.62
N PRO A 16 31.65 33.89 29.32
CA PRO A 16 30.44 34.01 28.53
C PRO A 16 29.36 33.18 29.20
N VAL A 17 28.24 33.83 29.57
CA VAL A 17 27.06 33.15 30.11
C VAL A 17 26.75 31.98 29.17
N PRO A 18 26.64 30.73 29.67
CA PRO A 18 26.29 29.59 28.84
C PRO A 18 25.00 29.92 28.11
N GLN A 19 25.07 30.09 26.79
CA GLN A 19 23.89 30.19 25.95
C GLN A 19 23.02 28.97 26.27
N PRO A 20 21.71 29.14 26.54
CA PRO A 20 20.82 28.01 26.66
C PRO A 20 21.03 27.14 25.42
N LEU A 21 21.33 25.86 25.63
CA LEU A 21 21.48 24.90 24.54
C LEU A 21 20.29 25.11 23.59
N PRO A 22 20.51 25.24 22.26
CA PRO A 22 19.40 25.28 21.33
C PRO A 22 18.51 24.08 21.64
N PRO A 23 17.17 24.25 21.65
CA PRO A 23 16.27 23.14 21.94
C PRO A 23 16.72 21.97 21.10
N ARG A 24 17.05 20.85 21.76
CA ARG A 24 17.43 19.60 21.10
C ARG A 24 16.45 19.44 19.96
N VAL A 25 16.92 19.51 18.73
CA VAL A 25 16.11 19.19 17.56
C VAL A 25 15.75 17.73 17.79
N GLN A 26 14.61 17.52 18.44
CA GLN A 26 13.97 16.23 18.52
C GLN A 26 13.85 15.84 17.06
N PRO A 27 14.46 14.72 16.61
CA PRO A 27 14.15 14.24 15.27
C PRO A 27 12.63 14.22 15.20
N ALA A 28 12.08 14.99 14.26
CA ALA A 28 10.65 15.17 14.10
C ALA A 28 9.99 13.82 14.34
N ALA A 29 9.11 13.75 15.35
CA ALA A 29 8.47 12.56 15.88
C ALA A 29 8.49 11.43 14.85
N ALA A 30 9.27 10.37 15.12
CA ALA A 30 9.49 9.23 14.23
C ALA A 30 8.23 8.98 13.40
N ALA A 31 8.25 9.44 12.14
CA ALA A 31 7.09 9.32 11.27
C ALA A 31 6.80 7.83 11.21
N THR A 32 5.65 7.41 11.74
CA THR A 32 5.20 6.03 11.66
C THR A 32 4.98 5.74 10.18
N THR A 33 6.01 5.22 9.50
CA THR A 33 5.90 4.81 8.11
C THR A 33 4.95 3.62 8.08
N HIS A 34 3.73 3.83 7.58
CA HIS A 34 2.76 2.77 7.45
C HIS A 34 3.03 1.98 6.16
N ALA A 35 3.01 0.65 6.26
CA ALA A 35 3.16 -0.23 5.12
C ALA A 35 1.87 -0.24 4.28
N LEU A 36 2.02 -0.14 2.95
CA LEU A 36 0.91 -0.40 2.03
C LEU A 36 0.66 -1.90 1.92
N PHE A 37 -0.59 -2.32 1.68
CA PHE A 37 -0.88 -3.74 1.55
C PHE A 37 -0.52 -4.25 0.16
N ALA A 38 0.67 -4.86 0.04
CA ALA A 38 1.27 -5.25 -1.23
C ALA A 38 1.67 -6.75 -1.29
N PRO A 39 0.71 -7.69 -1.35
CA PRO A 39 1.00 -9.11 -1.47
C PRO A 39 1.75 -9.45 -2.77
N PRO A 40 2.45 -10.61 -2.85
CA PRO A 40 3.02 -11.08 -4.12
C PRO A 40 1.98 -11.15 -5.23
N ALA A 41 2.35 -10.75 -6.46
CA ALA A 41 1.44 -10.70 -7.61
C ALA A 41 0.70 -12.02 -7.87
N LEU A 42 1.41 -13.16 -7.75
CA LEU A 42 0.81 -14.48 -7.91
C LEU A 42 -0.25 -14.77 -6.83
N LYS A 43 0.01 -14.39 -5.56
CA LYS A 43 -0.95 -14.52 -4.46
C LYS A 43 -2.20 -13.66 -4.74
N LEU A 44 -2.01 -12.41 -5.18
CA LEU A 44 -3.11 -11.52 -5.54
C LEU A 44 -3.99 -12.12 -6.65
N ALA A 45 -3.37 -12.62 -7.72
CA ALA A 45 -4.09 -13.22 -8.85
C ALA A 45 -4.86 -14.48 -8.44
N LEU A 46 -4.20 -15.42 -7.76
CA LEU A 46 -4.81 -16.68 -7.32
C LEU A 46 -5.96 -16.44 -6.34
N MET A 47 -5.75 -15.60 -5.32
CA MET A 47 -6.81 -15.30 -4.36
C MET A 47 -7.97 -14.54 -5.01
N THR A 48 -7.70 -13.62 -5.94
CA THR A 48 -8.74 -12.92 -6.70
C THR A 48 -9.59 -13.90 -7.48
N PHE A 49 -8.95 -14.80 -8.23
CA PHE A 49 -9.65 -15.79 -9.02
C PHE A 49 -10.49 -16.73 -8.13
N GLY A 50 -9.92 -17.23 -7.03
CA GLY A 50 -10.62 -18.20 -6.19
C GLY A 50 -11.70 -17.69 -5.27
N THR A 51 -11.64 -16.40 -4.96
CA THR A 51 -12.70 -15.74 -4.20
C THR A 51 -13.69 -15.01 -5.12
N LEU A 52 -13.61 -15.26 -6.44
CA LEU A 52 -14.45 -14.63 -7.47
C LEU A 52 -14.46 -13.10 -7.36
N GLY A 53 -13.30 -12.51 -7.09
CA GLY A 53 -13.13 -11.06 -6.96
C GLY A 53 -13.29 -10.51 -5.54
N LEU A 54 -13.75 -11.28 -4.54
CA LEU A 54 -13.90 -10.78 -3.17
C LEU A 54 -12.55 -10.37 -2.54
N TYR A 55 -11.46 -11.05 -2.90
CA TYR A 55 -10.11 -10.67 -2.46
C TYR A 55 -9.70 -9.28 -2.94
N VAL A 56 -10.19 -8.83 -4.10
CA VAL A 56 -9.94 -7.47 -4.60
C VAL A 56 -10.57 -6.44 -3.65
N VAL A 57 -11.80 -6.69 -3.20
CA VAL A 57 -12.46 -5.84 -2.20
C VAL A 57 -11.65 -5.80 -0.89
N TYR A 58 -11.16 -6.96 -0.44
CA TYR A 58 -10.28 -7.01 0.74
C TYR A 58 -8.97 -6.22 0.54
N TRP A 59 -8.34 -6.34 -0.63
CA TRP A 59 -7.13 -5.60 -0.98
C TRP A 59 -7.39 -4.08 -0.96
N PHE A 60 -8.50 -3.62 -1.54
CA PHE A 60 -8.90 -2.21 -1.48
C PHE A 60 -9.14 -1.76 -0.04
N TYR A 61 -9.85 -2.55 0.77
CA TYR A 61 -10.11 -2.22 2.17
C TYR A 61 -8.82 -2.00 2.96
N ARG A 62 -7.85 -2.90 2.81
CA ARG A 62 -6.54 -2.81 3.47
C ARG A 62 -5.78 -1.57 3.04
N ASN A 63 -5.72 -1.28 1.75
CA ASN A 63 -5.05 -0.08 1.25
C ASN A 63 -5.76 1.21 1.67
N TRP A 64 -7.09 1.25 1.67
CA TRP A 64 -7.84 2.39 2.20
C TRP A 64 -7.63 2.60 3.70
N LYS A 65 -7.43 1.53 4.47
CA LYS A 65 -7.07 1.64 5.89
C LYS A 65 -5.71 2.31 6.06
N THR A 66 -4.70 1.89 5.29
CA THR A 66 -3.37 2.53 5.31
C THR A 66 -3.45 4.00 4.85
N ILE A 67 -4.17 4.29 3.76
CA ILE A 67 -4.36 5.66 3.26
C ILE A 67 -4.98 6.54 4.35
N ARG A 68 -5.99 6.04 5.05
CA ARG A 68 -6.63 6.74 6.18
C ARG A 68 -5.63 7.07 7.30
N GLU A 69 -4.76 6.12 7.62
CA GLU A 69 -3.73 6.28 8.67
C GLU A 69 -2.65 7.28 8.25
N VAL A 70 -2.27 7.31 6.96
CA VAL A 70 -1.25 8.22 6.42
C VAL A 70 -1.78 9.64 6.21
N GLU A 71 -2.97 9.78 5.62
CA GLU A 71 -3.56 11.09 5.30
C GLU A 71 -4.32 11.71 6.50
N GLY A 72 -4.61 10.93 7.55
CA GLY A 72 -5.41 11.37 8.70
C GLY A 72 -6.86 11.72 8.35
N SER A 73 -7.38 11.23 7.22
CA SER A 73 -8.69 11.59 6.70
C SER A 73 -9.83 10.78 7.35
N GLU A 74 -11.01 11.35 7.56
CA GLU A 74 -12.19 10.62 8.10
C GLU A 74 -12.91 9.80 7.02
N VAL A 75 -12.18 8.89 6.40
CA VAL A 75 -12.69 8.10 5.28
C VAL A 75 -13.11 6.72 5.76
N TRP A 76 -14.20 6.19 5.21
CA TRP A 76 -14.77 4.89 5.61
C TRP A 76 -14.22 3.78 4.70
N PRO A 77 -13.15 3.05 5.09
CA PRO A 77 -12.39 2.18 4.18
C PRO A 77 -13.24 1.04 3.62
N PHE A 78 -14.18 0.55 4.42
CA PHE A 78 -15.07 -0.54 4.04
C PHE A 78 -15.97 -0.19 2.85
N TRP A 79 -16.70 0.93 2.92
CA TRP A 79 -17.56 1.35 1.82
C TRP A 79 -16.78 1.76 0.58
N ARG A 80 -15.60 2.39 0.75
CA ARG A 80 -14.68 2.69 -0.37
C ARG A 80 -14.29 1.43 -1.15
N ALA A 81 -14.10 0.33 -0.41
CA ALA A 81 -13.69 -0.95 -0.98
C ALA A 81 -14.84 -1.72 -1.65
N VAL A 82 -16.02 -1.74 -1.02
CA VAL A 82 -17.23 -2.34 -1.61
C VAL A 82 -17.59 -1.63 -2.91
N PHE A 83 -17.49 -0.30 -2.93
CA PHE A 83 -17.68 0.52 -4.13
C PHE A 83 -16.37 0.80 -4.87
N SER A 84 -15.44 -0.18 -4.87
CA SER A 84 -14.15 -0.05 -5.54
C SER A 84 -14.23 0.34 -7.03
N PRO A 85 -15.22 -0.07 -7.85
CA PRO A 85 -15.27 0.37 -9.25
C PRO A 85 -15.33 1.89 -9.37
N ILE A 86 -16.08 2.54 -8.46
CA ILE A 86 -16.26 4.00 -8.45
C ILE A 86 -15.01 4.67 -7.84
N TRP A 87 -14.46 4.10 -6.76
CA TRP A 87 -13.40 4.76 -5.95
C TRP A 87 -11.98 4.27 -6.26
N SER A 88 -11.83 3.42 -7.28
CA SER A 88 -10.57 2.87 -7.78
C SER A 88 -9.57 3.97 -8.14
N TYR A 89 -10.01 4.98 -8.91
CA TYR A 89 -9.18 6.11 -9.28
C TYR A 89 -8.59 6.84 -8.07
N SER A 90 -9.44 7.17 -7.10
CA SER A 90 -8.99 7.86 -5.88
C SER A 90 -8.01 7.01 -5.09
N CYS A 91 -8.25 5.70 -5.00
CA CYS A 91 -7.34 4.79 -4.31
C CYS A 91 -5.98 4.73 -5.00
N PHE A 92 -5.95 4.51 -6.32
CA PHE A 92 -4.71 4.42 -7.09
C PHE A 92 -3.93 5.74 -7.06
N ARG A 93 -4.63 6.88 -7.10
CA ARG A 93 -4.02 8.20 -6.97
C ARG A 93 -3.43 8.43 -5.58
N SER A 94 -4.15 8.12 -4.50
CA SER A 94 -3.62 8.25 -3.13
C SER A 94 -2.42 7.34 -2.92
N MET A 95 -2.47 6.09 -3.37
CA MET A 95 -1.32 5.16 -3.29
C MET A 95 -0.12 5.65 -4.10
N ALA A 96 -0.36 6.17 -5.31
CA ALA A 96 0.68 6.79 -6.12
C ALA A 96 1.28 8.00 -5.41
N GLY A 97 0.47 8.89 -4.84
CA GLY A 97 0.95 10.06 -4.08
C GLY A 97 1.79 9.69 -2.86
N ILE A 98 1.40 8.65 -2.12
CA ILE A 98 2.16 8.12 -0.98
C ILE A 98 3.54 7.60 -1.43
N ALA A 99 3.63 6.98 -2.61
CA ALA A 99 4.89 6.47 -3.16
C ALA A 99 5.74 7.53 -3.90
N GLU A 100 5.10 8.47 -4.60
CA GLU A 100 5.74 9.49 -5.44
C GLU A 100 6.49 10.53 -4.63
N GLY A 101 6.04 10.84 -3.42
CA GLY A 101 6.73 11.75 -2.50
C GLY A 101 8.19 11.35 -2.20
N ARG A 102 8.63 10.16 -2.63
CA ARG A 102 9.98 9.62 -2.39
C ARG A 102 10.71 9.10 -3.64
N ARG A 103 10.43 9.67 -4.83
CA ARG A 103 11.14 9.44 -6.13
C ARG A 103 10.76 8.15 -6.91
N ARG A 104 9.49 7.76 -6.92
CA ARG A 104 9.04 6.66 -7.80
C ARG A 104 7.69 6.95 -8.44
N GLU A 105 7.65 6.89 -9.77
CA GLU A 105 6.45 7.14 -10.55
C GLU A 105 5.73 5.84 -10.89
N LEU A 106 4.40 5.92 -10.96
CA LEU A 106 3.57 4.84 -11.47
C LEU A 106 3.88 4.65 -12.97
N ALA A 107 4.14 3.40 -13.40
CA ALA A 107 4.45 3.11 -14.81
C ALA A 107 3.30 3.49 -15.78
N PHE A 108 2.09 3.62 -15.26
CA PHE A 108 0.88 3.99 -15.98
C PHE A 108 0.14 5.07 -15.21
N SER A 109 -0.65 5.91 -15.88
CA SER A 109 -1.45 6.90 -15.16
C SER A 109 -2.48 6.21 -14.24
N PRO A 110 -2.69 6.70 -13.00
CA PRO A 110 -3.71 6.15 -12.10
C PRO A 110 -5.11 6.12 -12.74
N GLY A 111 -5.39 7.09 -13.63
CA GLY A 111 -6.63 7.16 -14.41
C GLY A 111 -6.79 6.01 -15.39
N MET A 112 -5.75 5.64 -16.13
CA MET A 112 -5.82 4.52 -17.09
C MET A 112 -6.02 3.18 -16.38
N LEU A 113 -5.36 2.97 -15.24
CA LEU A 113 -5.54 1.76 -14.44
C LEU A 113 -6.95 1.67 -13.84
N ALA A 114 -7.49 2.79 -13.35
CA ALA A 114 -8.85 2.85 -12.85
C ALA A 114 -9.89 2.59 -13.95
N LEU A 115 -9.69 3.17 -15.14
CA LEU A 115 -10.54 2.92 -16.29
C LEU A 115 -10.49 1.45 -16.71
N ALA A 116 -9.30 0.86 -16.82
CA ALA A 116 -9.14 -0.56 -17.15
C ALA A 116 -9.83 -1.46 -16.10
N TYR A 117 -9.68 -1.14 -14.81
CA TYR A 117 -10.37 -1.84 -13.73
C TYR A 117 -11.89 -1.73 -13.85
N PHE A 118 -12.41 -0.54 -14.12
CA PHE A 118 -13.83 -0.30 -14.31
C PHE A 118 -14.39 -1.08 -15.51
N LEU A 119 -13.69 -1.07 -16.65
CA LEU A 119 -14.10 -1.80 -17.85
C LEU A 119 -14.10 -3.32 -17.63
N LEU A 120 -13.09 -3.88 -16.94
CA LEU A 120 -13.03 -5.29 -16.57
C LEU A 120 -14.10 -5.68 -15.53
N ASN A 121 -14.48 -4.76 -14.65
CA ASN A 121 -15.60 -4.98 -13.75
C ASN A 121 -16.94 -4.99 -14.51
N LEU A 122 -17.10 -4.07 -15.47
CA LEU A 122 -18.28 -3.97 -16.33
C LEU A 122 -18.42 -5.20 -17.25
N SER A 123 -17.31 -5.80 -17.67
CA SER A 123 -17.36 -6.97 -18.56
C SER A 123 -18.09 -8.16 -17.93
N ALA A 124 -18.14 -8.26 -16.60
CA ALA A 124 -18.94 -9.27 -15.90
C ALA A 124 -20.46 -9.20 -16.20
N ARG A 125 -20.94 -8.06 -16.74
CA ARG A 125 -22.35 -7.85 -17.12
C ARG A 125 -22.61 -8.01 -18.61
N LEU A 126 -21.57 -8.25 -19.42
CA LEU A 126 -21.71 -8.39 -20.86
C LEU A 126 -22.24 -9.79 -21.24
N PRO A 127 -22.94 -9.92 -22.38
CA PRO A 127 -23.37 -11.21 -22.92
C PRO A 127 -22.18 -12.15 -23.22
N GLU A 128 -22.47 -13.46 -23.27
CA GLU A 128 -21.54 -14.48 -23.77
C GLU A 128 -20.91 -14.07 -25.12
N PRO A 129 -19.58 -14.17 -25.32
CA PRO A 129 -18.54 -14.74 -24.44
C PRO A 129 -17.76 -13.69 -23.62
N TRP A 130 -18.18 -12.43 -23.63
CA TRP A 130 -17.37 -11.30 -23.12
C TRP A 130 -17.23 -11.26 -21.58
N TRP A 131 -18.02 -12.05 -20.86
CA TRP A 131 -17.94 -12.12 -19.39
C TRP A 131 -16.60 -12.64 -18.87
N ILE A 132 -15.88 -13.45 -19.67
CA ILE A 132 -14.59 -14.06 -19.28
C ILE A 132 -13.51 -13.02 -18.95
N PHE A 133 -13.62 -11.80 -19.49
CA PHE A 133 -12.68 -10.72 -19.18
C PHE A 133 -12.71 -10.31 -17.71
N CYS A 134 -13.80 -10.59 -16.97
CA CYS A 134 -13.89 -10.25 -15.54
C CYS A 134 -12.89 -11.03 -14.68
N PHE A 135 -12.44 -12.22 -15.12
CA PHE A 135 -11.41 -12.98 -14.40
C PHE A 135 -10.05 -12.27 -14.38
N PHE A 136 -9.81 -11.37 -15.33
CA PHE A 136 -8.58 -10.58 -15.42
C PHE A 136 -8.64 -9.28 -14.64
N ILE A 137 -9.65 -9.09 -13.76
CA ILE A 137 -9.82 -7.88 -12.95
C ILE A 137 -8.60 -7.53 -12.08
N PHE A 138 -7.70 -8.49 -11.80
CA PHE A 138 -6.45 -8.25 -11.07
C PHE A 138 -5.36 -7.54 -11.91
N VAL A 139 -5.45 -7.54 -13.24
CA VAL A 139 -4.40 -7.02 -14.13
C VAL A 139 -4.08 -5.54 -13.87
N PRO A 140 -5.06 -4.62 -13.76
CA PRO A 140 -4.79 -3.21 -13.46
C PRO A 140 -4.25 -2.99 -12.05
N LEU A 141 -4.42 -3.96 -11.14
CA LEU A 141 -3.90 -3.88 -9.78
C LEU A 141 -2.42 -4.24 -9.72
N LEU A 142 -1.88 -5.00 -10.69
CA LEU A 142 -0.48 -5.44 -10.66
C LEU A 142 0.53 -4.28 -10.64
N PRO A 143 0.40 -3.23 -11.49
CA PRO A 143 1.34 -2.11 -11.47
C PRO A 143 1.27 -1.32 -10.15
N VAL A 144 0.06 -1.10 -9.62
CA VAL A 144 -0.15 -0.39 -8.34
C VAL A 144 0.43 -1.20 -7.19
N ASN A 145 0.20 -2.51 -7.19
CA ASN A 145 0.72 -3.41 -6.17
C ASN A 145 2.25 -3.55 -6.24
N SER A 146 2.83 -3.50 -7.45
CA SER A 146 4.28 -3.46 -7.65
C SER A 146 4.89 -2.18 -7.09
N LEU A 147 4.25 -1.02 -7.34
CA LEU A 147 4.66 0.25 -6.74
C LEU A 147 4.61 0.18 -5.21
N ALA A 148 3.49 -0.28 -4.64
CA ALA A 148 3.33 -0.41 -3.20
C ALA A 148 4.37 -1.35 -2.57
N ARG A 149 4.73 -2.43 -3.27
CA ARG A 149 5.77 -3.36 -2.82
C ARG A 149 7.17 -2.73 -2.84
N GLN A 150 7.49 -1.98 -3.90
CA GLN A 150 8.76 -1.25 -4.00
C GLN A 150 8.86 -0.20 -2.88
N TYR A 151 7.77 0.51 -2.60
CA TYR A 151 7.68 1.47 -1.49
C TYR A 151 7.96 0.78 -0.14
N ASN A 152 7.26 -0.33 0.17
CA ASN A 152 7.47 -1.07 1.41
C ASN A 152 8.92 -1.56 1.58
N GLN A 153 9.53 -2.06 0.51
CA GLN A 153 10.93 -2.52 0.52
C GLN A 153 11.92 -1.38 0.76
N ALA A 154 11.70 -0.22 0.14
CA ALA A 154 12.57 0.95 0.29
C ALA A 154 12.53 1.50 1.72
N GLU A 155 11.35 1.47 2.36
CA GLU A 155 11.17 1.92 3.74
C GLU A 155 11.58 0.87 4.79
N GLY A 156 11.90 -0.36 4.36
CA GLY A 156 12.17 -1.47 5.28
C GLY A 156 10.95 -1.88 6.12
N VAL A 157 9.75 -1.45 5.71
CA VAL A 157 8.50 -1.77 6.41
C VAL A 157 7.87 -2.98 5.74
N GLY A 158 8.10 -4.15 6.31
CA GLY A 158 7.44 -5.39 5.89
C GLY A 158 5.97 -5.39 6.32
N ASP A 159 5.04 -5.61 5.39
CA ASP A 159 3.66 -5.96 5.75
C ASP A 159 3.60 -7.46 6.05
N GLU A 160 3.86 -7.82 7.31
CA GLU A 160 3.81 -9.22 7.77
C GLU A 160 2.46 -9.89 7.43
N ALA A 161 1.36 -9.13 7.37
CA ALA A 161 0.06 -9.67 6.99
C ALA A 161 -0.07 -9.92 5.48
N ALA A 162 0.66 -9.18 4.63
CA ALA A 162 0.79 -9.48 3.21
C ALA A 162 1.69 -10.71 2.98
N GLU A 163 2.74 -10.87 3.78
CA GLU A 163 3.73 -11.95 3.67
C GLU A 163 3.31 -13.27 4.33
N ARG A 164 2.42 -13.26 5.34
CA ARG A 164 1.99 -14.50 6.00
C ARG A 164 1.30 -15.42 4.97
N TYR A 165 2.03 -16.44 4.55
CA TYR A 165 1.54 -17.58 3.79
C TYR A 165 0.68 -18.42 4.75
N SER A 166 -0.54 -17.98 4.98
CA SER A 166 -1.49 -18.77 5.76
C SER A 166 -1.88 -20.01 4.95
N ALA A 167 -1.95 -21.18 5.58
CA ALA A 167 -2.35 -22.47 4.99
C ALA A 167 -3.64 -22.40 4.14
N LEU A 168 -4.48 -21.40 4.41
CA LEU A 168 -5.64 -21.03 3.59
C LEU A 168 -5.30 -20.70 2.13
N ASN A 169 -4.12 -20.13 1.85
CA ASN A 169 -3.68 -19.86 0.49
C ASN A 169 -3.42 -21.16 -0.30
N LEU A 170 -2.80 -22.17 0.33
CA LEU A 170 -2.56 -23.46 -0.31
C LEU A 170 -3.87 -24.20 -0.55
N LEU A 171 -4.76 -24.19 0.44
CA LEU A 171 -6.09 -24.79 0.35
C LEU A 171 -6.92 -24.11 -0.75
N ALA A 172 -6.89 -22.78 -0.82
CA ALA A 172 -7.52 -22.04 -1.90
C ALA A 172 -6.90 -22.41 -3.27
N ILE A 173 -5.58 -22.49 -3.41
CA ILE A 173 -4.95 -22.89 -4.69
C ILE A 173 -5.45 -24.26 -5.16
N ILE A 174 -5.56 -25.23 -4.26
CA ILE A 174 -6.04 -26.59 -4.59
C ILE A 174 -7.51 -26.55 -5.03
N ILE A 175 -8.36 -25.85 -4.28
CA ILE A 175 -9.80 -25.73 -4.59
C ILE A 175 -10.01 -25.02 -5.92
N ILE A 176 -9.25 -23.95 -6.16
CA ILE A 176 -9.32 -23.14 -7.39
C ILE A 176 -8.84 -23.93 -8.59
N GLY A 177 -7.67 -24.56 -8.50
CA GLY A 177 -7.14 -25.40 -9.56
C GLY A 177 -8.10 -26.53 -9.91
N GLY A 178 -8.74 -27.12 -8.89
CA GLY A 178 -9.79 -28.12 -9.06
C GLY A 178 -11.02 -27.58 -9.78
N LEU A 179 -11.54 -26.41 -9.39
CA LEU A 179 -12.71 -25.78 -10.02
C LEU A 179 -12.44 -25.37 -11.48
N VAL A 180 -11.26 -24.83 -11.77
CA VAL A 180 -10.85 -24.48 -13.15
C VAL A 180 -10.75 -25.74 -14.00
N ALA A 181 -10.09 -26.79 -13.50
CA ALA A 181 -9.98 -28.06 -14.21
C ALA A 181 -11.35 -28.69 -14.47
N LEU A 182 -12.26 -28.64 -13.49
CA LEU A 182 -13.63 -29.15 -13.62
C LEU A 182 -14.45 -28.34 -14.64
N GLY A 183 -14.33 -27.01 -14.62
CA GLY A 183 -14.98 -26.13 -15.61
C GLY A 183 -14.47 -26.40 -17.03
N PHE A 184 -13.15 -26.58 -17.19
CA PHE A 184 -12.54 -26.97 -18.46
C PHE A 184 -13.05 -28.34 -18.95
N LEU A 185 -13.16 -29.31 -18.03
CA LEU A 185 -13.75 -30.63 -18.30
C LEU A 185 -15.22 -30.54 -18.71
N GLY A 186 -16.00 -29.67 -18.06
CA GLY A 186 -17.41 -29.45 -18.39
C GLY A 186 -17.60 -28.84 -19.78
N VAL A 187 -16.74 -27.91 -20.18
CA VAL A 187 -16.76 -27.33 -21.54
C VAL A 187 -16.30 -28.35 -22.60
N LEU A 188 -15.29 -29.18 -22.28
CA LEU A 188 -14.80 -30.24 -23.17
C LEU A 188 -15.78 -31.41 -23.34
N LEU A 189 -16.56 -31.75 -22.31
CA LEU A 189 -17.56 -32.82 -22.32
C LEU A 189 -18.96 -32.33 -22.74
N GLY A 190 -19.18 -31.01 -22.77
CA GLY A 190 -20.44 -30.37 -23.15
C GLY A 190 -20.56 -30.01 -24.63
N HIS A 191 -19.59 -30.43 -25.46
CA HIS A 191 -19.59 -30.32 -26.92
C HIS A 191 -19.90 -31.67 -27.58
#